data_AF-A0A3N4LPX2-F1
#
_entry.id   AF-A0A3N4LPX2-F1
#
_cell.length_a   1.000
_cell.length_b   1.000
_cell.length_c   1.000
_cell.angle_alpha   90.00
_cell.angle_beta   90.00
_cell.angle_gamma   90.00
#
_symmetry.space_group_name_H-M   'P 1'
#
loop_
_entity.id
_entity.type
_entity.pdbx_description
1 polymer ?
#
loop_
_entity_poly.entity_id
_entity_poly.type
_entity_poly.pdbx_seq_one_letter_code
_entity_poly.pdbx_strand_id
1 'polypeptide(L)'
;MSRSRPVPGFAFTQALNRFKAGLTAGEICTFEGTTFEDVWKVAEDLQREQSSRYCMRGWARIRPFLTGLETYSDVIGDFVQGKAEILAFIWGPVKLMLRIVSNYASHFEKLVNALQSIGENLPRFIVNERIFPHDGRLQDLVVPMVYEDIMEFVIRTWGFFSRGCEYWCSFLMEYIV
;
A
#
# COMPACT_ATOMS: atom_id res chain seq x y z
N MET A 1 -5.12 35.54 -8.16
CA MET A 1 -4.52 34.86 -6.98
C MET A 1 -3.98 33.52 -7.43
N SER A 2 -2.68 33.41 -7.70
CA SER A 2 -2.03 32.13 -8.02
C SER A 2 -1.89 31.35 -6.72
N ARG A 3 -2.62 30.23 -6.56
CA ARG A 3 -2.31 29.27 -5.50
C ARG A 3 -0.91 28.73 -5.80
N SER A 4 0.08 29.14 -5.00
CA SER A 4 1.42 28.55 -5.02
C SER A 4 1.27 27.06 -4.80
N ARG A 5 1.78 26.26 -5.75
CA ARG A 5 1.66 24.80 -5.69
C ARG A 5 2.54 24.26 -4.55
N PRO A 6 2.04 23.28 -3.78
CA PRO A 6 2.88 22.61 -2.80
C PRO A 6 4.01 21.87 -3.52
N VAL A 7 5.23 22.01 -2.99
CA VAL A 7 6.39 21.22 -3.41
C VAL A 7 6.03 19.73 -3.25
N PRO A 8 6.36 18.83 -4.19
CA PRO A 8 5.93 17.43 -4.14
C PRO A 8 6.16 16.73 -2.80
N GLY A 9 7.32 16.96 -2.17
CA GLY A 9 7.62 16.42 -0.83
C GLY A 9 6.64 16.86 0.27
N PHE A 10 6.04 18.04 0.15
CA PHE A 10 5.00 18.51 1.06
C PHE A 10 3.70 17.71 0.91
N ALA A 11 3.35 17.28 -0.31
CA ALA A 11 2.15 16.47 -0.54
C ALA A 11 2.25 15.10 0.13
N PHE A 12 3.40 14.42 0.02
CA PHE A 12 3.66 13.17 0.76
C PHE A 12 3.55 13.35 2.28
N THR A 13 4.19 14.40 2.80
CA THR A 13 4.17 14.71 4.24
C THR A 13 2.75 15.00 4.72
N GLN A 14 1.96 15.71 3.92
CA GLN A 14 0.56 16.00 4.23
C GLN A 14 -0.30 14.73 4.24
N ALA A 15 -0.16 13.86 3.23
CA ALA A 15 -0.87 12.59 3.17
C ALA A 15 -0.50 11.69 4.35
N LEU A 16 0.78 11.59 4.69
CA LEU A 16 1.26 10.83 5.85
C LEU A 16 0.67 11.35 7.16
N ASN A 17 0.65 12.66 7.36
CA ASN A 17 0.07 13.26 8.57
C ASN A 17 -1.44 12.99 8.69
N ARG A 18 -2.18 13.03 7.58
CA ARG A 18 -3.60 12.65 7.56
C ARG A 18 -3.79 11.19 7.94
N PHE A 19 -2.96 10.30 7.41
CA PHE A 19 -2.97 8.88 7.73
C PHE A 19 -2.70 8.64 9.22
N LYS A 20 -1.63 9.23 9.77
CA LYS A 20 -1.28 9.12 11.19
C LYS A 20 -2.40 9.62 12.12
N ALA A 21 -3.15 10.66 11.71
CA ALA A 21 -4.26 11.18 12.50
C ALA A 21 -5.42 10.17 12.68
N GLY A 22 -5.52 9.16 11.81
CA GLY A 22 -6.51 8.08 11.93
C GLY A 22 -6.01 6.86 12.73
N LEU A 23 -4.78 6.90 13.26
CA LEU A 23 -4.16 5.79 13.97
C LEU A 23 -3.93 6.11 15.46
N THR A 24 -3.91 5.05 16.26
CA THR A 24 -3.46 5.07 17.65
C THR A 24 -1.93 5.14 17.73
N ALA A 25 -1.41 5.58 18.88
CA ALA A 25 0.04 5.60 19.12
C ALA A 25 0.69 4.21 19.00
N GLY A 26 -0.03 3.15 19.38
CA GLY A 26 0.45 1.77 19.26
C GLY A 26 0.57 1.31 17.81
N GLU A 27 -0.39 1.69 16.96
CA GLU A 27 -0.35 1.39 15.51
C GLU A 27 0.76 2.17 14.81
N ILE A 28 0.92 3.45 15.14
CA ILE A 28 2.03 4.27 14.64
C ILE A 28 3.37 3.61 14.99
N CYS A 29 3.58 3.25 16.27
CA CYS A 29 4.80 2.57 16.72
C CYS A 29 5.01 1.20 16.03
N THR A 30 3.93 0.51 15.66
CA THR A 30 4.00 -0.79 14.98
C THR A 30 4.43 -0.63 13.52
N PHE A 31 3.98 0.43 12.86
CA PHE A 31 4.29 0.68 11.45
C PHE A 31 5.64 1.34 11.27
N GLU A 32 6.04 2.22 12.19
CA GLU A 32 7.35 2.85 12.19
C GLU A 32 8.48 1.81 12.10
N GLY A 33 9.38 2.02 11.15
CA GLY A 33 10.52 1.14 10.91
C GLY A 33 10.22 -0.15 10.14
N THR A 34 8.96 -0.41 9.73
CA THR A 34 8.69 -1.57 8.86
C THR A 34 9.32 -1.36 7.49
N THR A 35 10.07 -2.35 7.00
CA THR A 35 10.70 -2.29 5.68
C THR A 35 10.00 -3.19 4.66
N PHE A 36 10.39 -3.08 3.39
CA PHE A 36 9.94 -4.00 2.35
C PHE A 36 10.34 -5.45 2.66
N GLU A 37 11.55 -5.67 3.15
CA GLU A 37 12.08 -6.99 3.49
C GLU A 37 11.25 -7.66 4.60
N ASP A 38 10.75 -6.87 5.56
CA ASP A 38 9.83 -7.37 6.58
C ASP A 38 8.52 -7.90 6.00
N VAL A 39 7.95 -7.19 5.01
CA VAL A 39 6.72 -7.59 4.31
C VAL A 39 6.99 -8.86 3.51
N TRP A 40 8.10 -8.88 2.77
CA TRP A 40 8.48 -10.03 1.95
C TRP A 40 8.69 -11.28 2.79
N LYS A 41 9.41 -11.16 3.91
CA LYS A 41 9.63 -12.26 4.85
C LYS A 41 8.32 -12.82 5.39
N VAL A 42 7.38 -11.95 5.78
CA VAL A 42 6.05 -12.39 6.22
C VAL A 42 5.30 -13.13 5.12
N ALA A 43 5.37 -12.66 3.87
CA ALA A 43 4.74 -13.34 2.76
C ALA A 43 5.33 -14.74 2.52
N GLU A 44 6.66 -14.88 2.61
CA GLU A 44 7.34 -16.18 2.48
C GLU A 44 7.00 -17.14 3.64
N ASP A 45 7.02 -16.65 4.88
CA ASP A 45 6.70 -17.45 6.07
C ASP A 45 5.25 -17.97 5.98
N LEU A 46 4.31 -17.09 5.63
CA LEU A 46 2.91 -17.47 5.46
C LEU A 46 2.69 -18.46 4.30
N GLN A 47 3.47 -18.34 3.21
CA GLN A 47 3.44 -19.31 2.12
C GLN A 47 3.92 -20.70 2.57
N ARG A 48 4.93 -20.76 3.45
CA ARG A 48 5.45 -22.04 4.00
C ARG A 48 4.48 -22.67 4.99
N GLU A 49 3.87 -21.86 5.86
CA GLU A 49 2.92 -22.31 6.88
C GLU A 49 1.60 -22.83 6.27
N GLN A 50 1.19 -22.28 5.13
CA GLN A 50 -0.08 -22.63 4.49
C GLN A 50 0.12 -23.58 3.32
N SER A 51 0.19 -24.88 3.64
CA SER A 51 0.31 -25.97 2.67
C SER A 51 -0.96 -26.26 1.85
N SER A 52 -2.03 -25.47 2.01
CA SER A 52 -3.25 -25.61 1.20
C SER A 52 -3.04 -25.08 -0.22
N ARG A 53 -3.52 -25.82 -1.23
CA ARG A 53 -3.43 -25.42 -2.65
C ARG A 53 -4.08 -24.07 -2.98
N TYR A 54 -5.05 -23.62 -2.18
CA TYR A 54 -5.71 -22.33 -2.38
C TYR A 54 -4.80 -21.18 -1.93
N CYS A 55 -4.29 -21.25 -0.70
CA CYS A 55 -3.41 -20.21 -0.16
C CYS A 55 -2.11 -20.08 -0.95
N MET A 56 -1.49 -21.20 -1.38
CA MET A 56 -0.30 -21.16 -2.24
C MET A 56 -0.52 -20.37 -3.55
N ARG A 57 -1.70 -20.49 -4.16
CA ARG A 57 -2.03 -19.73 -5.38
C ARG A 57 -2.22 -18.25 -5.07
N GLY A 58 -2.84 -17.91 -3.94
CA GLY A 58 -2.98 -16.51 -3.52
C GLY A 58 -1.63 -15.84 -3.24
N TRP A 59 -0.67 -16.53 -2.63
CA TRP A 59 0.68 -15.99 -2.38
C TRP A 59 1.46 -15.68 -3.66
N ALA A 60 1.36 -16.54 -4.68
CA ALA A 60 1.96 -16.27 -5.99
C ALA A 60 1.41 -14.97 -6.63
N ARG A 61 0.16 -14.62 -6.32
CA ARG A 61 -0.54 -13.45 -6.86
C ARG A 61 -0.27 -12.15 -6.11
N ILE A 62 0.29 -12.23 -4.90
CA ILE A 62 0.75 -11.04 -4.13
C ILE A 62 2.08 -10.52 -4.67
N ARG A 63 2.94 -11.40 -5.23
CA ARG A 63 4.28 -11.00 -5.70
C ARG A 63 4.27 -9.81 -6.66
N PRO A 64 3.42 -9.74 -7.71
CA PRO A 64 3.36 -8.58 -8.59
C PRO A 64 3.05 -7.26 -7.86
N PHE A 65 2.18 -7.30 -6.84
CA PHE A 65 1.89 -6.14 -6.01
C PHE A 65 3.11 -5.69 -5.22
N LEU A 66 3.78 -6.60 -4.53
CA LEU A 66 4.96 -6.27 -3.74
C LEU A 66 6.09 -5.70 -4.60
N THR A 67 6.37 -6.31 -5.76
CA THR A 67 7.40 -5.83 -6.70
C THR A 67 7.00 -4.49 -7.34
N GLY A 68 5.73 -4.30 -7.71
CA GLY A 68 5.24 -3.04 -8.26
C GLY A 68 5.35 -1.89 -7.25
N LEU A 69 5.01 -2.18 -5.98
CA LEU A 69 5.09 -1.22 -4.89
C LEU A 69 6.53 -0.90 -4.49
N GLU A 70 7.45 -1.87 -4.58
CA GLU A 70 8.89 -1.65 -4.43
C GLU A 70 9.42 -0.70 -5.52
N THR A 71 9.09 -0.98 -6.79
CA THR A 71 9.46 -0.10 -7.91
C THR A 71 8.90 1.32 -7.74
N TYR A 72 7.65 1.45 -7.29
CA TYR A 72 7.03 2.74 -6.98
C TYR A 72 7.71 3.46 -5.80
N SER A 73 8.12 2.70 -4.79
CA SER A 73 8.84 3.23 -3.63
C SER A 73 10.18 3.85 -4.02
N ASP A 74 10.83 3.33 -5.06
CA ASP A 74 12.04 3.94 -5.62
C ASP A 74 11.76 5.30 -6.25
N VAL A 75 10.67 5.43 -7.01
CA VAL A 75 10.24 6.72 -7.58
C VAL A 75 9.97 7.75 -6.49
N ILE A 76 9.30 7.37 -5.38
CA ILE A 76 9.07 8.27 -4.24
C ILE A 76 10.39 8.82 -3.69
N GLY A 77 11.47 8.02 -3.71
CA GLY A 77 12.79 8.41 -3.23
C GLY A 77 13.34 9.69 -3.86
N ASP A 78 12.94 10.00 -5.10
CA ASP A 78 13.36 11.20 -5.81
C ASP A 78 12.64 12.47 -5.31
N PHE A 79 11.53 12.34 -4.59
CA PHE A 79 10.69 13.46 -4.15
C PHE A 79 10.87 13.86 -2.68
N VAL A 80 11.46 13.00 -1.83
CA VAL A 80 11.49 13.21 -0.37
C VAL A 80 12.82 12.82 0.28
N GLN A 81 13.32 13.67 1.18
CA GLN A 81 14.52 13.38 2.00
C GLN A 81 14.23 12.44 3.20
N GLY A 82 13.00 11.94 3.35
CA GLY A 82 12.53 11.07 4.43
C GLY A 82 11.90 9.76 3.94
N LYS A 83 12.45 9.17 2.87
CA LYS A 83 11.92 7.96 2.19
C LYS A 83 11.56 6.85 3.18
N ALA A 84 12.44 6.54 4.15
CA ALA A 84 12.24 5.43 5.07
C ALA A 84 10.96 5.56 5.91
N GLU A 85 10.66 6.76 6.43
CA GLU A 85 9.45 6.98 7.22
C GLU A 85 8.20 6.86 6.35
N ILE A 86 8.15 7.59 5.23
CA ILE A 86 7.02 7.60 4.30
C ILE A 86 6.66 6.19 3.83
N LEU A 87 7.67 5.39 3.51
CA LEU A 87 7.50 4.01 3.07
C LEU A 87 7.13 3.06 4.20
N ALA A 88 7.62 3.27 5.43
CA ALA A 88 7.26 2.43 6.57
C ALA A 88 5.74 2.42 6.82
N PHE A 89 5.05 3.54 6.56
CA PHE A 89 3.59 3.63 6.67
C PHE A 89 2.83 3.02 5.50
N ILE A 90 3.51 2.63 4.41
CA ILE A 90 2.96 1.71 3.40
C ILE A 90 3.18 0.26 3.89
N TRP A 91 4.41 -0.08 4.27
CA TRP A 91 4.83 -1.45 4.55
C TRP A 91 4.23 -2.04 5.82
N GLY A 92 4.20 -1.26 6.90
CA GLY A 92 3.65 -1.67 8.20
C GLY A 92 2.23 -2.21 8.10
N PRO A 93 1.29 -1.44 7.53
CA PRO A 93 -0.06 -1.91 7.33
C PRO A 93 -0.18 -3.09 6.37
N VAL A 94 0.57 -3.12 5.25
CA VAL A 94 0.55 -4.26 4.32
C VAL A 94 0.98 -5.55 5.02
N LYS A 95 2.09 -5.51 5.78
CA LYS A 95 2.57 -6.63 6.60
C LYS A 95 1.50 -7.12 7.58
N LEU A 96 0.82 -6.19 8.23
CA LEU A 96 -0.20 -6.51 9.23
C LEU A 96 -1.45 -7.13 8.58
N MET A 97 -1.92 -6.56 7.47
CA MET A 97 -3.04 -7.12 6.70
C MET A 97 -2.75 -8.55 6.28
N LEU A 98 -1.56 -8.83 5.71
CA LEU A 98 -1.14 -10.18 5.31
C LEU A 98 -1.21 -11.18 6.48
N ARG A 99 -0.76 -10.79 7.68
CA ARG A 99 -0.83 -11.63 8.89
C ARG A 99 -2.26 -11.87 9.38
N ILE A 100 -3.16 -10.91 9.22
CA ILE A 100 -4.54 -11.08 9.68
C ILE A 100 -5.31 -11.98 8.72
N VAL A 101 -5.22 -11.71 7.41
CA VAL A 101 -5.98 -12.48 6.41
C VAL A 101 -5.51 -13.90 6.24
N SER A 102 -4.27 -14.21 6.60
CA SER A 102 -3.76 -15.58 6.52
C SER A 102 -4.62 -16.53 7.36
N ASN A 103 -5.18 -16.08 8.48
CA ASN A 103 -6.07 -16.90 9.30
C ASN A 103 -7.48 -17.13 8.68
N TYR A 104 -7.81 -16.46 7.57
CA TYR A 104 -9.13 -16.51 6.96
C TYR A 104 -9.07 -16.70 5.43
N ALA A 105 -9.07 -17.96 4.98
CA ALA A 105 -8.89 -18.30 3.56
C ALA A 105 -9.83 -17.57 2.57
N SER A 106 -11.09 -17.32 2.94
CA SER A 106 -12.06 -16.61 2.07
C SER A 106 -11.81 -15.10 1.99
N HIS A 107 -11.26 -14.48 3.04
CA HIS A 107 -10.88 -13.07 3.06
C HIS A 107 -9.51 -12.85 2.42
N PHE A 108 -8.62 -13.84 2.53
CA PHE A 108 -7.31 -13.87 1.88
C PHE A 108 -7.43 -13.67 0.38
N GLU A 109 -8.24 -14.46 -0.32
CA GLU A 109 -8.42 -14.33 -1.78
C GLU A 109 -8.93 -12.94 -2.19
N LYS A 110 -9.85 -12.34 -1.42
CA LYS A 110 -10.38 -11.00 -1.71
C LYS A 110 -9.31 -9.92 -1.55
N LEU A 111 -8.54 -9.96 -0.47
CA LEU A 111 -7.43 -9.02 -0.29
C LEU A 111 -6.37 -9.21 -1.37
N VAL A 112 -5.99 -10.45 -1.66
CA VAL A 112 -5.03 -10.79 -2.72
C VAL A 112 -5.48 -10.24 -4.07
N ASN A 113 -6.77 -10.37 -4.41
CA ASN A 113 -7.32 -9.81 -5.66
C ASN A 113 -7.18 -8.28 -5.72
N ALA A 114 -7.53 -7.58 -4.63
CA ALA A 114 -7.43 -6.12 -4.57
C ALA A 114 -5.98 -5.67 -4.69
N LEU A 115 -5.07 -6.29 -3.91
CA LEU A 115 -3.65 -6.00 -3.97
C LEU A 115 -3.06 -6.29 -5.36
N GLN A 116 -3.40 -7.43 -5.96
CA GLN A 116 -2.97 -7.77 -7.32
C GLN A 116 -3.42 -6.71 -8.32
N SER A 117 -4.68 -6.26 -8.25
CA SER A 117 -5.20 -5.23 -9.14
C SER A 117 -4.45 -3.90 -9.02
N ILE A 118 -4.16 -3.47 -7.79
CA ILE A 118 -3.31 -2.29 -7.53
C ILE A 118 -1.91 -2.50 -8.15
N GLY A 119 -1.32 -3.66 -7.90
CA GLY A 119 0.00 -4.07 -8.39
C GLY A 119 0.13 -4.09 -9.91
N GLU A 120 -0.90 -4.54 -10.63
CA GLU A 120 -0.90 -4.59 -12.09
C GLU A 120 -1.06 -3.21 -12.74
N ASN A 121 -1.67 -2.26 -12.02
CA ASN A 121 -1.86 -0.89 -12.51
C ASN A 121 -0.68 0.03 -12.14
N LEU A 122 0.03 -0.23 -11.04
CA LEU A 122 1.20 0.54 -10.60
C LEU A 122 2.26 0.74 -11.71
N PRO A 123 2.74 -0.31 -12.41
CA PRO A 123 3.70 -0.17 -13.50
C PRO A 123 3.20 0.71 -14.65
N ARG A 124 1.88 0.80 -14.89
CA ARG A 124 1.36 1.67 -15.96
C ARG A 124 1.55 3.14 -15.62
N PHE A 125 1.45 3.50 -14.34
CA PHE A 125 1.80 4.84 -13.86
C PHE A 125 3.30 5.08 -14.03
N ILE A 126 4.14 4.17 -13.54
CA ILE A 126 5.61 4.28 -13.62
C ILE A 126 6.14 4.33 -15.06
N VAL A 127 5.57 3.52 -15.97
CA VAL A 127 5.95 3.50 -17.39
C VAL A 127 5.48 4.75 -18.11
N ASN A 128 4.27 5.25 -17.82
CA ASN A 128 3.85 6.56 -18.34
C ASN A 128 4.78 7.67 -17.85
N GLU A 129 5.28 7.61 -16.62
CA GLU A 129 6.29 8.56 -16.11
C GLU A 129 7.62 8.50 -16.87
N ARG A 130 8.07 7.30 -17.28
CA ARG A 130 9.26 7.13 -18.14
C ARG A 130 9.03 7.56 -19.59
N ILE A 131 7.78 7.60 -20.06
CA ILE A 131 7.39 8.06 -21.41
C ILE A 131 7.18 9.58 -21.46
N PHE A 132 6.86 10.24 -20.33
CA PHE A 132 6.82 11.69 -20.17
C PHE A 132 7.94 12.26 -19.29
N PRO A 133 9.22 11.93 -19.52
CA PRO A 133 10.33 12.39 -18.67
C PRO A 133 10.57 13.92 -18.77
N HIS A 134 9.91 14.59 -19.72
CA HIS A 134 10.00 16.04 -19.93
C HIS A 134 8.85 16.84 -19.33
N ASP A 135 7.83 16.20 -18.76
CA ASP A 135 6.77 16.89 -18.02
C ASP A 135 6.87 16.57 -16.52
N GLY A 136 7.95 17.04 -15.89
CA GLY A 136 8.14 16.92 -14.44
C GLY A 136 6.95 17.45 -13.63
N ARG A 137 6.11 18.33 -14.22
CA ARG A 137 4.90 18.83 -13.57
C ARG A 137 3.81 17.78 -13.42
N LEU A 138 3.76 16.79 -14.32
CA LEU A 138 2.82 15.67 -14.22
C LEU A 138 3.26 14.71 -13.11
N GLN A 139 4.56 14.41 -13.04
CA GLN A 139 5.13 13.54 -11.99
C GLN A 139 4.97 14.15 -10.59
N ASP A 140 5.24 15.44 -10.45
CA ASP A 140 5.03 16.23 -9.22
C ASP A 140 3.59 16.16 -8.67
N LEU A 141 2.62 15.81 -9.52
CA LEU A 141 1.20 15.72 -9.18
C LEU A 141 0.74 14.27 -9.00
N VAL A 142 1.08 13.39 -9.94
CA VAL A 142 0.56 12.01 -9.98
C VAL A 142 1.21 11.14 -8.91
N VAL A 143 2.54 11.23 -8.71
CA VAL A 143 3.22 10.37 -7.74
C VAL A 143 2.66 10.59 -6.32
N PRO A 144 2.52 11.82 -5.80
CA PRO A 144 1.92 12.02 -4.48
C PRO A 144 0.44 11.61 -4.39
N MET A 145 -0.34 11.75 -5.47
CA MET A 145 -1.74 11.31 -5.51
C MET A 145 -1.87 9.80 -5.36
N VAL A 146 -1.06 9.04 -6.10
CA VAL A 146 -1.05 7.56 -5.99
C VAL A 146 -0.67 7.13 -4.58
N TYR A 147 0.25 7.84 -3.92
CA TYR A 147 0.60 7.57 -2.53
C TYR A 147 -0.58 7.81 -1.59
N GLU A 148 -1.29 8.93 -1.76
CA GLU A 148 -2.48 9.23 -0.98
C GLU A 148 -3.57 8.17 -1.17
N ASP A 149 -3.81 7.72 -2.39
CA ASP A 149 -4.78 6.67 -2.71
C ASP A 149 -4.41 5.32 -2.06
N ILE A 150 -3.12 4.93 -2.10
CA ILE A 150 -2.63 3.73 -1.43
C ILE A 150 -2.84 3.84 0.08
N MET A 151 -2.47 4.98 0.69
CA MET A 151 -2.62 5.22 2.11
C MET A 151 -4.08 5.21 2.54
N GLU A 152 -4.97 5.76 1.73
CA GLU A 152 -6.41 5.74 1.97
C GLU A 152 -6.99 4.31 1.89
N PHE A 153 -6.62 3.55 0.86
CA PHE A 153 -7.01 2.14 0.75
C PHE A 153 -6.55 1.35 1.98
N VAL A 154 -5.29 1.54 2.37
CA VAL A 154 -4.68 0.87 3.51
C VAL A 154 -5.39 1.22 4.83
N ILE A 155 -5.65 2.50 5.12
CA ILE A 155 -6.26 2.90 6.40
C ILE A 155 -7.71 2.45 6.49
N ARG A 156 -8.45 2.50 5.39
CA ARG A 156 -9.83 2.00 5.33
C ARG A 156 -9.83 0.51 5.62
N THR A 157 -9.00 -0.25 4.90
CA THR A 157 -8.88 -1.71 5.09
C THR A 157 -8.45 -2.06 6.51
N TRP A 158 -7.51 -1.31 7.09
CA TRP A 158 -7.07 -1.45 8.48
C TRP A 158 -8.20 -1.15 9.50
N GLY A 159 -8.97 -0.09 9.28
CA GLY A 159 -10.13 0.26 10.09
C GLY A 159 -11.17 -0.87 10.14
N PHE A 160 -11.35 -1.62 9.05
CA PHE A 160 -12.20 -2.82 9.05
C PHE A 160 -11.60 -3.96 9.87
N PHE A 161 -10.30 -4.23 9.75
CA PHE A 161 -9.65 -5.29 10.52
C PHE A 161 -9.65 -5.02 12.03
N SER A 162 -9.35 -3.78 12.44
CA SER A 162 -9.28 -3.38 13.84
C SER A 162 -10.64 -3.36 14.56
N ARG A 163 -11.74 -3.20 13.82
CA ARG A 163 -13.11 -3.17 14.38
C ARG A 163 -13.81 -4.53 14.44
N GLY A 164 -13.19 -5.60 13.94
CA GLY A 164 -13.75 -6.95 13.95
C GLY A 164 -14.29 -7.41 12.58
N CYS A 165 -14.15 -8.70 12.31
CA CYS A 165 -14.26 -9.33 10.98
C CYS A 165 -15.70 -9.47 10.42
N GLU A 166 -16.74 -8.95 11.10
CA GLU A 166 -18.14 -9.21 10.73
C GLU A 166 -18.68 -8.35 9.56
N TYR A 167 -17.99 -7.28 9.15
CA TYR A 167 -18.49 -6.31 8.15
C TYR A 167 -17.82 -6.40 6.76
N TRP A 168 -17.10 -7.49 6.47
CA TRP A 168 -16.29 -7.66 5.26
C TRP A 168 -17.07 -7.78 3.93
N CYS A 169 -18.33 -8.22 3.96
CA CYS A 169 -19.13 -8.40 2.74
C CYS A 169 -19.75 -7.11 2.20
N SER A 170 -20.01 -6.11 3.05
CA SER A 170 -20.61 -4.83 2.65
C SER A 170 -19.59 -3.90 1.97
N PHE A 171 -18.34 -3.89 2.43
CA PHE A 171 -17.32 -2.94 1.96
C PHE A 171 -16.81 -3.21 0.52
N LEU A 172 -16.70 -4.47 0.11
CA LEU A 172 -16.17 -4.81 -1.23
C LEU A 172 -17.17 -4.58 -2.37
N MET A 173 -18.46 -4.40 -2.06
CA MET A 173 -19.44 -4.00 -3.09
C MET A 173 -19.39 -2.50 -3.41
N GLU A 174 -18.80 -1.67 -2.55
CA GLU A 174 -18.65 -0.23 -2.78
C GLU A 174 -17.34 0.15 -3.49
N TYR A 175 -16.30 -0.70 -3.46
CA TYR A 175 -14.96 -0.37 -4.00
C TYR A 175 -14.61 -1.06 -5.34
N ILE A 176 -15.47 -1.96 -5.85
CA ILE A 176 -15.22 -2.73 -7.08
C ILE A 176 -16.27 -2.42 -8.18
N VAL A 177 -17.17 -1.46 -7.98
CA VAL A 177 -18.06 -0.94 -9.04
C VAL A 177 -17.68 0.50 -9.39
#